data_AF-A0A9X2RIZ5-F1
#
_entry.id   AF-A0A9X2RIZ5-F1
#
_cell.length_a   1.000
_cell.length_b   1.000
_cell.length_c   1.000
_cell.angle_alpha   90.00
_cell.angle_beta   90.00
_cell.angle_gamma   90.00
#
_symmetry.space_group_name_H-M   'P 1'
#
loop_
_entity.id
_entity.type
_entity.pdbx_description
1 polymer ?
#
loop_
_entity_poly.entity_id
_entity_poly.type
_entity_poly.pdbx_seq_one_letter_code
_entity_poly.pdbx_strand_id
1 'polypeptide(L)'
;MKGRSVLLCSFGGLAAAYAALYQGTTRFDADAAWSRFEALESAGYEARAVGHGDRALNLLAKQRPEASHFADALRVANAHYRGGEARSAVSGYTAALSSTEASRLSENQRVELRRRIAELDLAAGEAAQPALIAAGFLDAAGDAVARHTDDHEEAGEENPFIALVDAMRPGFTDALPADGRGLELDAAGQDSLEIAAAMTKVGGYYALQADGAYAAAGLLSAAHQIHLRELGPNEESTVQTALLLAPVYERIDRLGDAESLYEQVFQAQERAKGSNNPELSLYIRLLAGIYEKQGRLTEAEALNRHMRQIFRDAFGARRYAANRSRDRLFAINRPVSLSFPLEAEYIPPDLVRASAYEVPMSKPSHVEEMQMRLAEVDGSTMPKSLAGLLEACSTPDERLSLRSAYRSHRTQQLLHRINGDKGTVAHPGTSEHQLGLAADIDVNRRFMRATDKAYACFERTAWQHGFILSFPQGNTYLPGADSFEPWHWRFVGERTALLYREIGPWGRPQEFLAALPCYEERALSGLFVDRERGDVCFESLAMGSGKEGTDS
;
A
#
# COMPACT_ATOMS: atom_id res chain seq x y z
N MET A 1 78.89 -66.40 7.32
CA MET A 1 77.54 -65.87 7.03
C MET A 1 76.41 -66.44 7.93
N LYS A 2 76.67 -67.02 9.11
CA LYS A 2 75.59 -67.55 10.00
C LYS A 2 75.17 -66.63 11.17
N GLY A 3 75.94 -65.58 11.49
CA GLY A 3 75.64 -64.66 12.60
C GLY A 3 74.68 -63.50 12.27
N ARG A 4 74.49 -63.16 10.98
CA ARG A 4 73.61 -62.04 10.57
C ARG A 4 72.12 -62.38 10.62
N SER A 5 71.71 -63.64 10.42
CA SER A 5 70.30 -64.04 10.44
C SER A 5 69.67 -64.07 11.85
N VAL A 6 70.45 -64.39 12.89
CA VAL A 6 69.90 -64.48 14.26
C VAL A 6 69.68 -63.09 14.88
N LEU A 7 70.55 -62.12 14.56
CA LEU A 7 70.40 -60.72 14.96
C LEU A 7 69.23 -60.02 14.27
N LEU A 8 68.99 -60.28 12.97
CA LEU A 8 67.82 -59.72 12.27
C LEU A 8 66.48 -60.26 12.81
N CYS A 9 66.41 -61.54 13.19
CA CYS A 9 65.20 -62.11 13.80
C CYS A 9 64.94 -61.60 15.23
N SER A 10 65.99 -61.36 16.03
CA SER A 10 65.86 -60.86 17.40
C SER A 10 65.52 -59.36 17.45
N PHE A 11 66.09 -58.55 16.54
CA PHE A 11 65.67 -57.15 16.37
C PHE A 11 64.24 -57.02 15.83
N GLY A 12 63.83 -57.87 14.89
CA GLY A 12 62.45 -57.92 14.40
C GLY A 12 61.44 -58.27 15.50
N GLY A 13 61.77 -59.22 16.38
CA GLY A 13 60.94 -59.60 17.53
C GLY A 13 60.81 -58.50 18.59
N LEU A 14 61.91 -57.82 18.92
CA LEU A 14 61.91 -56.67 19.85
C LEU A 14 61.15 -55.47 19.27
N ALA A 15 61.31 -55.18 17.98
CA ALA A 15 60.58 -54.12 17.31
C ALA A 15 59.06 -54.41 17.26
N ALA A 16 58.67 -55.67 17.00
CA ALA A 16 57.27 -56.08 17.01
C ALA A 16 56.66 -56.02 18.42
N ALA A 17 57.39 -56.47 19.44
CA ALA A 17 56.95 -56.38 20.83
C ALA A 17 56.82 -54.92 21.30
N TYR A 18 57.77 -54.06 20.94
CA TYR A 18 57.71 -52.63 21.22
C TYR A 18 56.54 -51.97 20.49
N ALA A 19 56.32 -52.29 19.21
CA ALA A 19 55.18 -51.77 18.45
C ALA A 19 53.84 -52.23 19.05
N ALA A 20 53.74 -53.48 19.52
CA ALA A 20 52.54 -54.00 20.18
C ALA A 20 52.29 -53.35 21.54
N LEU A 21 53.34 -53.15 22.35
CA LEU A 21 53.27 -52.42 23.61
C LEU A 21 52.87 -50.96 23.39
N TYR A 22 53.49 -50.28 22.42
CA TYR A 22 53.20 -48.90 22.07
C TYR A 22 51.78 -48.72 21.49
N GLN A 23 51.31 -49.67 20.68
CA GLN A 23 49.90 -49.70 20.25
C GLN A 23 48.95 -49.98 21.42
N GLY A 24 49.36 -50.79 22.40
CA GLY A 24 48.60 -51.06 23.61
C GLY A 24 48.46 -49.83 24.51
N THR A 25 49.55 -49.10 24.76
CA THR A 25 49.54 -47.91 25.63
C THR A 25 48.66 -46.80 25.06
N THR A 26 48.76 -46.54 23.74
CA THR A 26 47.93 -45.53 23.06
C THR A 26 46.43 -45.85 23.07
N ARG A 27 45.99 -47.02 23.57
CA ARG A 27 44.56 -47.35 23.70
C ARG A 27 43.96 -46.94 25.05
N PHE A 28 44.77 -46.85 26.09
CA PHE A 28 44.28 -46.69 27.47
C PHE A 28 44.89 -45.49 28.19
N ASP A 29 45.97 -44.92 27.66
CA ASP A 29 46.67 -43.77 28.21
C ASP A 29 46.48 -42.53 27.32
N ALA A 30 46.01 -41.44 27.94
CA ALA A 30 45.66 -40.20 27.25
C ALA A 30 46.89 -39.50 26.68
N ASP A 31 47.97 -39.39 27.47
CA ASP A 31 49.20 -38.70 27.07
C ASP A 31 49.93 -39.48 25.97
N ALA A 32 49.92 -40.82 26.03
CA ALA A 32 50.46 -41.66 24.97
C ALA A 32 49.67 -41.54 23.67
N ALA A 33 48.33 -41.51 23.75
CA ALA A 33 47.47 -41.30 22.58
C ALA A 33 47.70 -39.90 21.97
N TRP A 34 47.80 -38.87 22.81
CA TRP A 34 48.05 -37.49 22.37
C TRP A 34 49.44 -37.34 21.73
N SER A 35 50.49 -37.83 22.38
CA SER A 35 51.84 -37.82 21.83
C SER A 35 51.91 -38.50 20.45
N ARG A 36 51.15 -39.59 20.26
CA ARG A 36 51.06 -40.26 18.96
C ARG A 36 50.32 -39.41 17.92
N PHE A 37 49.23 -38.74 18.30
CA PHE A 37 48.53 -37.78 17.45
C PHE A 37 49.48 -36.68 16.98
N GLU A 38 50.21 -36.02 17.89
CA GLU A 38 51.14 -34.94 17.56
C GLU A 38 52.29 -35.40 16.66
N ALA A 39 52.85 -36.58 16.90
CA ALA A 39 53.91 -37.15 16.08
C ALA A 39 53.45 -37.44 14.63
N LEU A 40 52.20 -37.87 14.45
CA LEU A 40 51.64 -38.10 13.13
C LEU A 40 51.22 -36.80 12.44
N GLU A 41 50.64 -35.85 13.18
CA GLU A 41 50.26 -34.54 12.67
C GLU A 41 51.50 -33.75 12.19
N SER A 42 52.55 -33.67 13.00
CA SER A 42 53.80 -33.00 12.64
C SER A 42 54.53 -33.63 11.44
N ALA A 43 54.24 -34.91 11.16
CA ALA A 43 54.77 -35.63 10.02
C ALA A 43 53.86 -35.58 8.77
N GLY A 44 52.73 -34.85 8.82
CA GLY A 44 51.79 -34.72 7.70
C GLY A 44 50.99 -36.00 7.41
N TYR A 45 50.73 -36.82 8.44
CA TYR A 45 49.91 -38.03 8.35
C TYR A 45 48.57 -37.86 9.07
N GLU A 46 47.82 -36.81 8.75
CA GLU A 46 46.61 -36.40 9.46
C GLU A 46 45.54 -37.50 9.50
N ALA A 47 45.28 -38.18 8.37
CA ALA A 47 44.33 -39.30 8.31
C ALA A 47 44.70 -40.48 9.24
N ARG A 48 45.99 -40.61 9.62
CA ARG A 48 46.42 -41.59 10.63
C ARG A 48 46.42 -41.02 12.04
N ALA A 49 46.56 -39.71 12.17
CA ALA A 49 46.61 -39.00 13.45
C ALA A 49 45.23 -38.96 14.11
N VAL A 50 44.17 -38.65 13.36
CA VAL A 50 42.82 -38.35 13.86
C VAL A 50 42.27 -39.38 14.85
N GLY A 51 42.36 -40.68 14.55
CA GLY A 51 41.88 -41.73 15.46
C GLY A 51 42.65 -41.83 16.78
N HIS A 52 43.89 -41.31 16.84
CA HIS A 52 44.61 -41.14 18.11
C HIS A 52 44.17 -39.89 18.85
N GLY A 53 43.89 -38.79 18.13
CA GLY A 53 43.35 -37.55 18.69
C GLY A 53 41.99 -37.75 19.35
N ASP A 54 41.04 -38.37 18.63
CA ASP A 54 39.70 -38.68 19.16
C ASP A 54 39.77 -39.55 20.41
N ARG A 55 40.70 -40.53 20.41
CA ARG A 55 40.89 -41.41 21.57
C ARG A 55 41.47 -40.65 22.75
N ALA A 56 42.45 -39.79 22.51
CA ALA A 56 43.05 -38.96 23.55
C ALA A 56 41.99 -38.04 24.18
N LEU A 57 41.17 -37.35 23.38
CA LEU A 57 40.06 -36.52 23.87
C LEU A 57 39.06 -37.33 24.72
N ASN A 58 38.67 -38.52 24.26
CA ASN A 58 37.77 -39.40 25.00
C ASN A 58 38.36 -39.88 26.34
N LEU A 59 39.66 -40.12 26.41
CA LEU A 59 40.35 -40.50 27.64
C LEU A 59 40.52 -39.29 28.58
N LEU A 60 40.91 -38.14 28.04
CA LEU A 60 41.04 -36.89 28.79
C LEU A 60 39.72 -36.46 29.42
N ALA A 61 38.60 -36.54 28.68
CA ALA A 61 37.28 -36.24 29.20
C ALA A 61 36.88 -37.14 30.39
N LYS A 62 37.32 -38.40 30.41
CA LYS A 62 37.08 -39.32 31.53
C LYS A 62 38.01 -39.07 32.71
N GLN A 63 39.28 -38.76 32.46
CA GLN A 63 40.29 -38.56 33.50
C GLN A 63 40.18 -37.18 34.16
N ARG A 64 39.77 -36.16 33.39
CA ARG A 64 39.70 -34.76 33.79
C ARG A 64 38.39 -34.13 33.30
N PRO A 65 37.24 -34.52 33.87
CA PRO A 65 35.93 -34.05 33.39
C PRO A 65 35.70 -32.55 33.60
N GLU A 66 36.34 -31.95 34.61
CA GLU A 66 36.23 -30.51 34.91
C GLU A 66 37.23 -29.64 34.13
N ALA A 67 38.17 -30.25 33.40
CA ALA A 67 39.17 -29.51 32.63
C ALA A 67 38.61 -29.12 31.26
N SER A 68 38.89 -27.89 30.81
CA SER A 68 38.64 -27.51 29.43
C SER A 68 39.59 -28.24 28.50
N HIS A 69 39.03 -28.88 27.46
CA HIS A 69 39.78 -29.51 26.37
C HIS A 69 39.52 -28.79 25.04
N PHE A 70 39.13 -27.51 25.10
CA PHE A 70 38.66 -26.75 23.93
C PHE A 70 39.72 -26.61 22.83
N ALA A 71 40.95 -26.22 23.19
CA ALA A 71 42.05 -26.07 22.24
C ALA A 71 42.45 -27.42 21.61
N ASP A 72 42.44 -28.49 22.41
CA ASP A 72 42.75 -29.84 21.97
C ASP A 72 41.67 -30.36 21.01
N ALA A 73 40.40 -30.13 21.33
CA ALA A 73 39.26 -30.48 20.47
C ALA A 73 39.33 -29.76 19.11
N LEU A 74 39.64 -28.46 19.09
CA LEU A 74 39.83 -27.71 17.84
C LEU A 74 41.04 -28.21 17.03
N ARG A 75 42.12 -28.61 17.69
CA ARG A 75 43.30 -29.18 17.01
C ARG A 75 42.96 -30.51 16.33
N VAL A 76 42.21 -31.38 17.01
CA VAL A 76 41.73 -32.64 16.43
C VAL A 76 40.74 -32.40 15.29
N ALA A 77 39.81 -31.45 15.43
CA ALA A 77 38.90 -31.05 14.34
C ALA A 77 39.66 -30.53 13.11
N ASN A 78 40.72 -29.74 13.30
CA ASN A 78 41.59 -29.31 12.21
C ASN A 78 42.36 -30.46 11.55
N ALA A 79 42.75 -31.47 12.32
CA ALA A 79 43.35 -32.68 11.76
C ALA A 79 42.33 -33.49 10.95
N HIS A 80 41.07 -33.58 11.39
CA HIS A 80 39.97 -34.17 10.60
C HIS A 80 39.78 -33.44 9.28
N TYR A 81 39.76 -32.10 9.30
CA TYR A 81 39.67 -31.28 8.10
C TYR A 81 40.81 -31.56 7.12
N ARG A 82 42.07 -31.53 7.59
CA ARG A 82 43.25 -31.79 6.75
C ARG A 82 43.33 -33.25 6.29
N GLY A 83 42.81 -34.17 7.09
CA GLY A 83 42.75 -35.61 6.79
C GLY A 83 41.63 -36.01 5.83
N GLY A 84 40.73 -35.10 5.47
CA GLY A 84 39.59 -35.37 4.57
C GLY A 84 38.38 -36.03 5.27
N GLU A 85 38.32 -36.04 6.60
CA GLU A 85 37.19 -36.57 7.38
C GLU A 85 36.13 -35.47 7.61
N ALA A 86 35.41 -35.09 6.55
CA ALA A 86 34.50 -33.95 6.52
C ALA A 86 33.49 -33.95 7.69
N ARG A 87 32.75 -35.04 7.90
CA ARG A 87 31.73 -35.14 8.97
C ARG A 87 32.30 -34.92 10.37
N SER A 88 33.47 -35.50 10.65
CA SER A 88 34.14 -35.36 11.94
C SER A 88 34.64 -33.92 12.15
N ALA A 89 35.16 -33.29 11.09
CA ALA A 89 35.59 -31.89 11.13
C ALA A 89 34.41 -30.94 11.39
N VAL A 90 33.31 -31.08 10.64
CA VAL A 90 32.09 -30.28 10.83
C VAL A 90 31.57 -30.43 12.25
N SER A 91 31.46 -31.67 12.75
CA SER A 91 31.02 -31.93 14.12
C SER A 91 31.89 -31.23 15.16
N GLY A 92 33.22 -31.30 15.01
CA GLY A 92 34.17 -30.64 15.90
C GLY A 92 34.08 -29.11 15.86
N TYR A 93 33.94 -28.52 14.67
CA TYR A 93 33.82 -27.07 14.52
C TYR A 93 32.49 -26.54 15.06
N THR A 94 31.37 -27.22 14.79
CA THR A 94 30.06 -26.88 15.33
C THR A 94 30.06 -26.98 16.86
N ALA A 95 30.62 -28.06 17.42
CA ALA A 95 30.76 -28.20 18.87
C ALA A 95 31.59 -27.07 19.49
N ALA A 96 32.69 -26.65 18.84
CA ALA A 96 33.49 -25.53 19.31
C ALA A 96 32.70 -24.20 19.30
N LEU A 97 31.97 -23.92 18.22
CA LEU A 97 31.16 -22.70 18.06
C LEU A 97 29.97 -22.64 19.03
N SER A 98 29.39 -23.78 19.40
CA SER A 98 28.26 -23.87 20.34
C SER A 98 28.68 -23.97 21.81
N SER A 99 29.98 -24.10 22.10
CA SER A 99 30.48 -24.24 23.47
C SER A 99 30.43 -22.91 24.24
N THR A 100 30.41 -22.98 25.57
CA THR A 100 30.55 -21.79 26.44
C THR A 100 31.91 -21.11 26.28
N GLU A 101 32.89 -21.83 25.74
CA GLU A 101 34.26 -21.36 25.50
C GLU A 101 34.45 -20.72 24.11
N ALA A 102 33.38 -20.65 23.29
CA ALA A 102 33.39 -19.98 22.00
C ALA A 102 33.79 -18.50 22.08
N SER A 103 33.61 -17.87 23.25
CA SER A 103 34.08 -16.51 23.56
C SER A 103 35.62 -16.35 23.52
N ARG A 104 36.37 -17.45 23.58
CA ARG A 104 37.84 -17.45 23.41
C ARG A 104 38.28 -17.29 21.96
N LEU A 105 37.39 -17.52 21.00
CA LEU A 105 37.68 -17.36 19.58
C LEU A 105 37.59 -15.89 19.18
N SER A 106 38.57 -15.41 18.44
CA SER A 106 38.47 -14.12 17.75
C SER A 106 37.37 -14.19 16.68
N GLU A 107 36.86 -13.02 16.25
CA GLU A 107 35.86 -12.99 15.18
C GLU A 107 36.37 -13.68 13.91
N ASN A 108 37.62 -13.42 13.52
CA ASN A 108 38.26 -14.06 12.37
C ASN A 108 38.31 -15.59 12.51
N GLN A 109 38.56 -16.10 13.71
CA GLN A 109 38.52 -17.54 13.96
C GLN A 109 37.10 -18.09 13.81
N ARG A 110 36.08 -17.41 14.34
CA ARG A 110 34.67 -17.84 14.21
C ARG A 110 34.23 -17.85 12.74
N VAL A 111 34.58 -16.81 11.99
CA VAL A 111 34.31 -16.69 10.55
C VAL A 111 34.99 -17.83 9.78
N GLU A 112 36.27 -18.10 10.07
CA GLU A 112 37.02 -19.19 9.43
C GLU A 112 36.43 -20.58 9.72
N LEU A 113 35.99 -20.83 10.95
CA LEU A 113 35.32 -22.08 11.30
C LEU A 113 34.00 -22.23 10.55
N ARG A 114 33.17 -21.17 10.50
CA ARG A 114 31.91 -21.16 9.75
C ARG A 114 32.13 -21.37 8.25
N ARG A 115 33.14 -20.72 7.66
CA ARG A 115 33.53 -20.92 6.26
C ARG A 115 33.84 -22.39 5.98
N ARG A 116 34.67 -23.02 6.81
CA ARG A 116 35.03 -24.45 6.65
C ARG A 116 33.84 -25.39 6.80
N ILE A 117 32.94 -25.10 7.74
CA ILE A 117 31.69 -25.87 7.88
C ILE A 117 30.90 -25.78 6.58
N ALA A 118 30.64 -24.56 6.10
CA ALA A 118 29.87 -24.34 4.88
C ALA A 118 30.50 -25.04 3.66
N GLU A 119 31.83 -24.98 3.50
CA GLU A 119 32.53 -25.65 2.41
C GLU A 119 32.41 -27.18 2.46
N LEU A 120 32.59 -27.78 3.64
CA LEU A 120 32.47 -29.23 3.81
C LEU A 120 31.04 -29.72 3.61
N ASP A 121 30.06 -28.99 4.12
CA ASP A 121 28.63 -29.33 3.98
C ASP A 121 28.20 -29.22 2.51
N LEU A 122 28.55 -28.12 1.81
CA LEU A 122 28.24 -27.99 0.38
C LEU A 122 28.92 -29.07 -0.46
N ALA A 123 30.16 -29.44 -0.14
CA ALA A 123 30.85 -30.54 -0.81
C ALA A 123 30.18 -31.91 -0.57
N ALA A 124 29.42 -32.05 0.53
CA ALA A 124 28.60 -33.22 0.82
C ALA A 124 27.19 -33.16 0.20
N GLY A 125 26.83 -32.05 -0.46
CA GLY A 125 25.48 -31.81 -0.99
C GLY A 125 24.49 -31.25 0.05
N GLU A 126 24.95 -30.90 1.24
CA GLU A 126 24.13 -30.37 2.32
C GLU A 126 24.06 -28.83 2.22
N ALA A 127 22.87 -28.26 2.05
CA ALA A 127 22.72 -26.81 1.79
C ALA A 127 22.09 -26.01 2.94
N ALA A 128 21.47 -26.67 3.92
CA ALA A 128 20.72 -26.00 4.98
C ALA A 128 21.62 -25.15 5.91
N GLN A 129 22.65 -25.77 6.48
CA GLN A 129 23.60 -25.09 7.36
C GLN A 129 24.44 -24.04 6.62
N PRO A 130 24.97 -24.31 5.40
CA PRO A 130 25.61 -23.27 4.59
C PRO A 130 24.72 -22.05 4.33
N ALA A 131 23.41 -22.24 4.08
CA ALA A 131 22.49 -21.12 3.84
C ALA A 131 22.38 -20.21 5.08
N LEU A 132 22.28 -20.79 6.29
CA LEU A 132 22.28 -20.03 7.55
C LEU A 132 23.59 -19.25 7.74
N ILE A 133 24.73 -19.89 7.47
CA ILE A 133 26.05 -19.26 7.57
C ILE A 133 26.18 -18.10 6.57
N ALA A 134 25.83 -18.32 5.31
CA ALA A 134 25.89 -17.31 4.26
C ALA A 134 24.93 -16.14 4.56
N ALA A 135 23.73 -16.40 5.05
CA ALA A 135 22.80 -15.36 5.48
C ALA A 135 23.38 -14.51 6.62
N GLY A 136 24.05 -15.13 7.59
CA GLY A 136 24.74 -14.41 8.66
C GLY A 136 25.91 -13.55 8.16
N PHE A 137 26.64 -14.00 7.13
CA PHE A 137 27.66 -13.18 6.48
C PHE A 137 27.06 -11.99 5.72
N LEU A 138 25.92 -12.15 5.04
CA LEU A 138 25.21 -11.03 4.43
C LEU A 138 24.74 -10.00 5.47
N ASP A 139 24.26 -10.46 6.62
CA ASP A 139 23.86 -9.56 7.72
C ASP A 139 25.07 -8.78 8.27
N ALA A 140 26.19 -9.46 8.51
CA ALA A 140 27.43 -8.82 8.93
C ALA A 140 27.97 -7.81 7.89
N ALA A 141 27.80 -8.10 6.60
CA ALA A 141 28.14 -7.19 5.53
C ALA A 141 27.28 -5.91 5.57
N GLY A 142 25.95 -6.07 5.74
CA GLY A 142 25.02 -4.96 5.88
C GLY A 142 25.31 -4.08 7.09
N ASP A 143 25.57 -4.69 8.25
CA ASP A 143 25.93 -3.99 9.49
C ASP A 143 27.25 -3.23 9.38
N ALA A 144 28.21 -3.72 8.59
CA ALA A 144 29.45 -3.00 8.31
C ALA A 144 29.19 -1.74 7.48
N VAL A 145 28.38 -1.84 6.42
CA VAL A 145 28.00 -0.68 5.59
C VAL A 145 27.24 0.36 6.39
N ALA A 146 26.26 -0.05 7.20
CA ALA A 146 25.48 0.86 8.04
C ALA A 146 26.31 1.61 9.10
N ARG A 147 27.46 1.04 9.52
CA ARG A 147 28.41 1.71 10.42
C ARG A 147 29.35 2.68 9.70
N HIS A 148 29.48 2.60 8.39
CA HIS A 148 30.37 3.45 7.59
C HIS A 148 29.64 4.60 6.88
N THR A 149 28.32 4.75 7.06
CA THR A 149 27.56 5.87 6.49
C THR A 149 27.77 7.22 7.22
N ASP A 150 28.51 7.25 8.33
CA ASP A 150 28.83 8.50 9.05
C ASP A 150 30.16 9.15 8.62
N ASP A 151 31.04 8.43 7.90
CA ASP A 151 32.33 8.95 7.43
C ASP A 151 32.44 8.81 5.89
N HIS A 152 32.53 9.94 5.21
CA HIS A 152 32.78 10.02 3.76
C HIS A 152 34.25 9.68 3.43
N GLU A 153 34.61 8.40 3.23
CA GLU A 153 35.81 7.84 2.54
C GLU A 153 35.97 6.36 2.96
N GLU A 154 36.21 5.31 2.17
CA GLU A 154 36.71 5.10 0.81
C GLU A 154 35.90 3.96 0.14
N ALA A 155 35.47 4.17 -1.11
CA ALA A 155 34.96 3.12 -1.97
C ALA A 155 36.14 2.37 -2.61
N GLY A 156 36.54 1.22 -2.06
CA GLY A 156 37.66 0.46 -2.63
C GLY A 156 37.89 -0.95 -2.09
N GLU A 157 37.61 -1.23 -0.82
CA GLU A 157 37.75 -2.60 -0.28
C GLU A 157 36.46 -3.41 -0.44
N GLU A 158 36.57 -4.53 -1.17
CA GLU A 158 35.53 -5.54 -1.29
C GLU A 158 35.19 -6.07 0.11
N ASN A 159 33.92 -6.00 0.51
CA ASN A 159 33.50 -6.40 1.84
C ASN A 159 33.86 -7.90 2.05
N PRO A 160 34.68 -8.25 3.06
CA PRO A 160 35.21 -9.60 3.20
C PRO A 160 34.11 -10.65 3.40
N PHE A 161 32.97 -10.27 3.98
CA PHE A 161 31.83 -11.17 4.14
C PHE A 161 31.11 -11.44 2.81
N ILE A 162 31.07 -10.46 1.91
CA ILE A 162 30.52 -10.62 0.56
C ILE A 162 31.37 -11.59 -0.24
N ALA A 163 32.71 -11.44 -0.20
CA ALA A 163 33.62 -12.38 -0.86
C ALA A 163 33.46 -13.83 -0.34
N LEU A 164 33.19 -14.01 0.95
CA LEU A 164 32.90 -15.32 1.53
C LEU A 164 31.58 -15.93 1.01
N VAL A 165 30.54 -15.11 0.88
CA VAL A 165 29.26 -15.57 0.31
C VAL A 165 29.48 -15.95 -1.15
N ASP A 166 30.12 -15.10 -1.96
CA ASP A 166 30.37 -15.38 -3.38
C ASP A 166 31.18 -16.67 -3.60
N ALA A 167 32.13 -16.97 -2.72
CA ALA A 167 32.90 -18.21 -2.77
C ALA A 167 32.04 -19.49 -2.57
N MET A 168 30.89 -19.39 -1.90
CA MET A 168 29.98 -20.52 -1.67
C MET A 168 29.06 -20.81 -2.86
N ARG A 169 28.93 -19.89 -3.82
CA ARG A 169 27.99 -19.96 -4.93
C ARG A 169 28.09 -21.24 -5.79
N PRO A 170 29.29 -21.73 -6.16
CA PRO A 170 29.40 -22.98 -6.90
C PRO A 170 28.88 -24.17 -6.09
N GLY A 171 29.21 -24.22 -4.79
CA GLY A 171 28.73 -25.28 -3.89
C GLY A 171 27.21 -25.30 -3.79
N PHE A 172 26.54 -24.15 -3.70
CA PHE A 172 25.08 -24.10 -3.75
C PHE A 172 24.50 -24.56 -5.09
N THR A 173 25.17 -24.24 -6.19
CA THR A 173 24.75 -24.66 -7.54
C THR A 173 24.82 -26.19 -7.69
N ASP A 174 25.84 -26.81 -7.12
CA ASP A 174 26.04 -28.27 -7.17
C ASP A 174 25.13 -29.01 -6.18
N ALA A 175 24.91 -28.43 -4.99
CA ALA A 175 24.10 -29.04 -3.93
C ALA A 175 22.59 -28.93 -4.17
N LEU A 176 22.13 -27.84 -4.80
CA LEU A 176 20.70 -27.59 -5.02
C LEU A 176 20.39 -27.46 -6.51
N PRO A 177 19.72 -28.44 -7.13
CA PRO A 177 19.26 -28.31 -8.50
C PRO A 177 18.26 -27.15 -8.61
N ALA A 178 18.15 -26.56 -9.80
CA ALA A 178 17.34 -25.37 -10.01
C ALA A 178 15.86 -25.52 -9.65
N ASP A 179 15.31 -26.74 -9.62
CA ASP A 179 13.93 -27.02 -9.18
C ASP A 179 13.78 -27.21 -7.66
N GLY A 180 14.87 -27.09 -6.90
CA GLY A 180 14.93 -27.22 -5.44
C GLY A 180 14.71 -28.64 -4.93
N ARG A 181 14.67 -29.65 -5.81
CA ARG A 181 14.47 -31.04 -5.39
C ARG A 181 15.72 -31.61 -4.73
N GLY A 182 15.54 -32.55 -3.82
CA GLY A 182 16.65 -33.27 -3.18
C GLY A 182 17.12 -32.66 -1.85
N LEU A 183 16.53 -31.56 -1.40
CA LEU A 183 16.74 -31.09 -0.03
C LEU A 183 15.94 -31.96 0.95
N GLU A 184 16.64 -32.81 1.70
CA GLU A 184 16.10 -33.52 2.85
C GLU A 184 16.39 -32.70 4.12
N LEU A 185 15.36 -32.32 4.86
CA LEU A 185 15.51 -31.62 6.13
C LEU A 185 15.00 -32.49 7.27
N ASP A 186 15.86 -32.69 8.27
CA ASP A 186 15.45 -33.26 9.57
C ASP A 186 14.72 -32.23 10.44
N ALA A 187 14.73 -30.95 10.05
CA ALA A 187 14.08 -29.84 10.74
C ALA A 187 12.60 -29.68 10.32
N ALA A 188 11.74 -29.27 11.26
CA ALA A 188 10.31 -29.05 11.04
C ALA A 188 9.82 -27.78 11.75
N GLY A 189 8.70 -27.20 11.27
CA GLY A 189 8.13 -26.00 11.86
C GLY A 189 9.10 -24.82 11.80
N GLN A 190 9.29 -24.14 12.93
CA GLN A 190 10.05 -22.88 12.99
C GLN A 190 11.50 -23.01 12.51
N ASP A 191 12.17 -24.12 12.83
CA ASP A 191 13.56 -24.35 12.43
C ASP A 191 13.67 -24.46 10.89
N SER A 192 12.70 -25.11 10.24
CA SER A 192 12.66 -25.19 8.78
C SER A 192 12.36 -23.85 8.13
N LEU A 193 11.53 -23.01 8.77
CA LEU A 193 11.23 -21.66 8.31
C LEU A 193 12.43 -20.72 8.42
N GLU A 194 13.25 -20.87 9.46
CA GLU A 194 14.51 -20.11 9.60
C GLU A 194 15.48 -20.45 8.45
N ILE A 195 15.62 -21.74 8.12
CA ILE A 195 16.41 -22.19 6.97
C ILE A 195 15.85 -21.62 5.66
N ALA A 196 14.53 -21.66 5.46
CA ALA A 196 13.89 -21.11 4.27
C ALA A 196 14.10 -19.59 4.13
N ALA A 197 14.04 -18.84 5.23
CA ALA A 197 14.32 -17.41 5.24
C ALA A 197 15.79 -17.12 4.87
N ALA A 198 16.73 -17.90 5.42
CA ALA A 198 18.15 -17.80 5.07
C ALA A 198 18.40 -18.13 3.58
N MET A 199 17.81 -19.21 3.07
CA MET A 199 17.86 -19.55 1.65
C MET A 199 17.25 -18.47 0.76
N THR A 200 16.14 -17.85 1.19
CA THR A 200 15.52 -16.74 0.45
C THR A 200 16.44 -15.53 0.37
N LYS A 201 17.11 -15.20 1.48
CA LYS A 201 18.07 -14.09 1.55
C LYS A 201 19.26 -14.32 0.62
N VAL A 202 19.91 -15.47 0.72
CA VAL A 202 21.10 -15.81 -0.09
C VAL A 202 20.72 -15.99 -1.56
N GLY A 203 19.60 -16.64 -1.85
CA GLY A 203 19.08 -16.82 -3.20
C GLY A 203 18.72 -15.48 -3.86
N GLY A 204 18.09 -14.56 -3.12
CA GLY A 204 17.81 -13.20 -3.58
C GLY A 204 19.09 -12.41 -3.88
N TYR A 205 20.13 -12.56 -3.04
CA TYR A 205 21.44 -11.97 -3.28
C TYR A 205 22.05 -12.47 -4.60
N TYR A 206 22.11 -13.79 -4.84
CA TYR A 206 22.61 -14.33 -6.11
C TYR A 206 21.72 -14.01 -7.31
N ALA A 207 20.41 -13.80 -7.10
CA ALA A 207 19.51 -13.42 -8.18
C ALA A 207 19.90 -12.07 -8.82
N LEU A 208 20.51 -11.18 -8.05
CA LEU A 208 20.99 -9.87 -8.51
C LEU A 208 22.33 -9.93 -9.26
N GLN A 209 23.09 -11.02 -9.13
CA GLN A 209 24.38 -11.19 -9.79
C GLN A 209 24.22 -11.78 -11.19
N ALA A 210 25.09 -11.39 -12.14
CA ALA A 210 25.01 -11.84 -13.52
C ALA A 210 25.12 -13.37 -13.68
N ASP A 211 25.98 -14.01 -12.90
CA ASP A 211 26.31 -15.45 -12.95
C ASP A 211 25.67 -16.27 -11.81
N GLY A 212 24.84 -15.66 -10.96
CA GLY A 212 24.21 -16.31 -9.81
C GLY A 212 22.89 -17.03 -10.08
N ALA A 213 22.45 -17.13 -11.33
CA ALA A 213 21.09 -17.60 -11.66
C ALA A 213 20.78 -19.01 -11.17
N TYR A 214 21.70 -19.96 -11.31
CA TYR A 214 21.46 -21.35 -10.90
C TYR A 214 21.48 -21.54 -9.38
N ALA A 215 22.45 -20.94 -8.69
CA ALA A 215 22.47 -20.94 -7.22
C ALA A 215 21.20 -20.29 -6.65
N ALA A 216 20.79 -19.15 -7.22
CA ALA A 216 19.55 -18.49 -6.85
C ALA A 216 18.33 -19.38 -7.08
N ALA A 217 18.24 -20.05 -8.24
CA ALA A 217 17.12 -20.93 -8.56
C ALA A 217 17.01 -22.09 -7.56
N GLY A 218 18.12 -22.75 -7.24
CA GLY A 218 18.13 -23.86 -6.28
C GLY A 218 17.72 -23.42 -4.87
N LEU A 219 18.33 -22.34 -4.35
CA LEU A 219 18.03 -21.79 -3.03
C LEU A 219 16.59 -21.30 -2.90
N LEU A 220 16.13 -20.49 -3.87
CA LEU A 220 14.77 -19.93 -3.84
C LEU A 220 13.70 -21.02 -4.06
N SER A 221 13.99 -22.05 -4.85
CA SER A 221 13.07 -23.19 -5.02
C SER A 221 12.94 -24.01 -3.76
N ALA A 222 14.06 -24.32 -3.10
CA ALA A 222 14.05 -25.02 -1.82
C ALA A 222 13.29 -24.22 -0.76
N ALA A 223 13.57 -22.91 -0.64
CA ALA A 223 12.85 -22.02 0.26
C ALA A 223 11.35 -21.98 -0.04
N HIS A 224 10.97 -21.87 -1.31
CA HIS A 224 9.56 -21.83 -1.72
C HIS A 224 8.84 -23.13 -1.37
N GLN A 225 9.46 -24.29 -1.57
CA GLN A 225 8.88 -25.58 -1.18
C GLN A 225 8.66 -25.69 0.34
N ILE A 226 9.61 -25.21 1.15
CA ILE A 226 9.47 -25.20 2.61
C ILE A 226 8.34 -24.26 3.02
N HIS A 227 8.33 -23.01 2.54
CA HIS A 227 7.24 -22.06 2.83
C HIS A 227 5.88 -22.61 2.40
N LEU A 228 5.79 -23.24 1.23
CA LEU A 228 4.56 -23.84 0.74
C LEU A 228 4.08 -24.99 1.64
N ARG A 229 4.98 -25.82 2.16
CA ARG A 229 4.66 -26.95 3.03
C ARG A 229 4.24 -26.51 4.44
N GLU A 230 4.98 -25.57 5.03
CA GLU A 230 4.80 -25.17 6.43
C GLU A 230 3.74 -24.07 6.61
N LEU A 231 3.64 -23.13 5.66
CA LEU A 231 2.77 -21.95 5.74
C LEU A 231 1.57 -22.04 4.78
N GLY A 232 1.77 -22.65 3.62
CA GLY A 232 0.75 -22.74 2.57
C GLY A 232 0.90 -21.67 1.48
N PRO A 233 0.10 -21.76 0.40
CA PRO A 233 0.29 -20.99 -0.84
C PRO A 233 -0.12 -19.52 -0.75
N ASN A 234 -0.91 -19.12 0.25
CA ASN A 234 -1.43 -17.76 0.37
C ASN A 234 -0.64 -16.89 1.35
N GLU A 235 0.28 -17.48 2.11
CA GLU A 235 1.07 -16.77 3.11
C GLU A 235 2.10 -15.83 2.46
N GLU A 236 2.35 -14.70 3.11
CA GLU A 236 3.16 -13.61 2.54
C GLU A 236 4.57 -14.09 2.15
N SER A 237 5.24 -14.84 3.03
CA SER A 237 6.58 -15.38 2.76
C SER A 237 6.60 -16.31 1.54
N THR A 238 5.56 -17.13 1.34
CA THR A 238 5.43 -18.02 0.18
C THR A 238 5.31 -17.20 -1.11
N VAL A 239 4.46 -16.17 -1.09
CA VAL A 239 4.24 -15.24 -2.22
C VAL A 239 5.51 -14.45 -2.55
N GLN A 240 6.19 -13.90 -1.55
CA GLN A 240 7.43 -13.14 -1.74
C GLN A 240 8.54 -14.02 -2.33
N THR A 241 8.70 -15.24 -1.84
CA THR A 241 9.70 -16.18 -2.38
C THR A 241 9.39 -16.54 -3.83
N ALA A 242 8.12 -16.77 -4.17
CA ALA A 242 7.69 -17.04 -5.55
C ALA A 242 7.98 -15.84 -6.48
N LEU A 243 7.75 -14.61 -6.02
CA LEU A 243 8.04 -13.38 -6.77
C LEU A 243 9.55 -13.15 -6.99
N LEU A 244 10.41 -13.66 -6.11
CA LEU A 244 11.86 -13.66 -6.31
C LEU A 244 12.32 -14.78 -7.25
N LEU A 245 11.71 -15.96 -7.16
CA LEU A 245 12.07 -17.14 -7.95
C LEU A 245 11.64 -17.04 -9.42
N ALA A 246 10.45 -16.52 -9.71
CA ALA A 246 9.92 -16.49 -11.07
C ALA A 246 10.81 -15.72 -12.07
N PRO A 247 11.34 -14.51 -11.76
CA PRO A 247 12.31 -13.84 -12.63
C PRO A 247 13.62 -14.62 -12.83
N VAL A 248 14.04 -15.39 -11.83
CA VAL A 248 15.22 -16.25 -11.92
C VAL A 248 14.95 -17.39 -12.91
N TYR A 249 13.78 -18.00 -12.85
CA TYR A 249 13.34 -19.00 -13.84
C TYR A 249 13.24 -18.44 -15.26
N GLU A 250 12.77 -17.20 -15.43
CA GLU A 250 12.81 -16.54 -16.73
C GLU A 250 14.23 -16.40 -17.28
N ARG A 251 15.20 -16.09 -16.42
CA ARG A 251 16.60 -15.91 -16.82
C ARG A 251 17.29 -17.22 -17.21
N ILE A 252 16.85 -18.35 -16.66
CA ILE A 252 17.34 -19.69 -17.03
C ILE A 252 16.42 -20.42 -18.01
N ASP A 253 15.54 -19.68 -18.71
CA ASP A 253 14.63 -20.17 -19.75
C ASP A 253 13.62 -21.25 -19.30
N ARG A 254 13.29 -21.27 -17.99
CA ARG A 254 12.26 -22.12 -17.40
C ARG A 254 10.91 -21.41 -17.36
N LEU A 255 10.43 -20.97 -18.52
CA LEU A 255 9.25 -20.10 -18.62
C LEU A 255 7.95 -20.73 -18.06
N GLY A 256 7.78 -22.05 -18.15
CA GLY A 256 6.60 -22.73 -17.61
C GLY A 256 6.58 -22.80 -16.08
N ASP A 257 7.75 -22.90 -15.45
CA ASP A 257 7.87 -22.83 -13.99
C ASP A 257 7.65 -21.40 -13.48
N ALA A 258 8.17 -20.40 -14.21
CA ALA A 258 7.90 -18.99 -13.92
C ALA A 258 6.41 -18.65 -14.04
N GLU A 259 5.73 -19.14 -15.08
CA GLU A 259 4.28 -19.00 -15.25
C GLU A 259 3.52 -19.57 -14.06
N SER A 260 3.84 -20.81 -13.66
CA SER A 260 3.17 -21.49 -12.54
C SER A 260 3.29 -20.69 -11.23
N LEU A 261 4.45 -20.10 -10.97
CA LEU A 261 4.66 -19.23 -9.80
C LEU A 261 3.86 -17.93 -9.89
N TYR A 262 3.87 -17.25 -11.04
CA TYR A 262 3.09 -16.03 -11.22
C TYR A 262 1.59 -16.27 -11.14
N GLU A 263 1.09 -17.41 -11.61
CA GLU A 263 -0.32 -17.78 -11.48
C GLU A 263 -0.70 -18.04 -10.02
N GLN A 264 0.15 -18.75 -9.27
CA GLN A 264 -0.05 -18.96 -7.84
C GLN A 264 -0.09 -17.63 -7.08
N VAL A 265 0.85 -16.73 -7.37
CA VAL A 265 0.90 -15.38 -6.76
C VAL A 265 -0.35 -14.57 -7.11
N PHE A 266 -0.76 -14.56 -8.38
CA PHE A 266 -1.98 -13.88 -8.81
C PHE A 266 -3.21 -14.40 -8.05
N GLN A 267 -3.38 -15.73 -7.96
CA GLN A 267 -4.51 -16.34 -7.25
C GLN A 267 -4.50 -16.04 -5.75
N ALA A 268 -3.34 -16.08 -5.11
CA ALA A 268 -3.21 -15.74 -3.69
C ALA A 268 -3.62 -14.27 -3.43
N GLN A 269 -3.16 -13.36 -4.29
CA GLN A 269 -3.43 -11.94 -4.17
C GLN A 269 -4.89 -11.60 -4.54
N GLU A 270 -5.46 -12.29 -5.52
CA GLU A 270 -6.88 -12.17 -5.88
C GLU A 270 -7.78 -12.61 -4.72
N ARG A 271 -7.48 -13.74 -4.06
CA ARG A 271 -8.23 -14.20 -2.88
C ARG A 271 -8.14 -13.21 -1.73
N ALA A 272 -6.96 -12.64 -1.49
CA ALA A 272 -6.73 -11.70 -0.39
C ALA A 272 -7.40 -10.33 -0.63
N LYS A 273 -7.37 -9.83 -1.86
CA LYS A 273 -7.73 -8.44 -2.19
C LYS A 273 -9.06 -8.29 -2.94
N GLY A 274 -9.59 -9.38 -3.48
CA GLY A 274 -10.76 -9.42 -4.36
C GLY A 274 -10.40 -9.18 -5.84
N SER A 275 -11.15 -9.80 -6.74
CA SER A 275 -10.91 -9.82 -8.19
C SER A 275 -10.99 -8.47 -8.93
N ASN A 276 -11.54 -7.44 -8.28
CA ASN A 276 -11.65 -6.09 -8.84
C ASN A 276 -10.68 -5.09 -8.19
N ASN A 277 -9.66 -5.56 -7.47
CA ASN A 277 -8.68 -4.68 -6.84
C ASN A 277 -7.63 -4.17 -7.85
N PRO A 278 -7.44 -2.84 -8.01
CA PRO A 278 -6.40 -2.27 -8.89
C PRO A 278 -4.97 -2.72 -8.59
N GLU A 279 -4.68 -3.15 -7.36
CA GLU A 279 -3.36 -3.68 -6.98
C GLU A 279 -3.03 -5.01 -7.66
N LEU A 280 -4.03 -5.73 -8.20
CA LEU A 280 -3.79 -6.92 -9.03
C LEU A 280 -3.06 -6.62 -10.34
N SER A 281 -3.00 -5.35 -10.74
CA SER A 281 -2.35 -4.92 -11.99
C SER A 281 -0.87 -5.27 -12.08
N LEU A 282 -0.15 -5.31 -10.95
CA LEU A 282 1.24 -5.74 -10.91
C LEU A 282 1.37 -7.21 -11.35
N TYR A 283 0.58 -8.09 -10.74
CA TYR A 283 0.63 -9.54 -10.99
C TYR A 283 0.09 -9.89 -12.39
N ILE A 284 -0.94 -9.18 -12.85
CA ILE A 284 -1.45 -9.32 -14.22
C ILE A 284 -0.35 -8.97 -15.24
N ARG A 285 0.46 -7.94 -14.98
CA ARG A 285 1.58 -7.57 -15.86
C ARG A 285 2.67 -8.64 -15.90
N LEU A 286 3.00 -9.23 -14.75
CA LEU A 286 3.98 -10.33 -14.67
C LEU A 286 3.51 -11.53 -15.50
N LEU A 287 2.24 -11.92 -15.37
CA LEU A 287 1.64 -13.00 -16.16
C LEU A 287 1.53 -12.67 -17.66
N ALA A 288 1.16 -11.43 -18.01
CA ALA A 288 1.14 -11.02 -19.42
C ALA A 288 2.54 -11.08 -20.04
N GLY A 289 3.57 -10.65 -19.28
CA GLY A 289 4.96 -10.72 -19.70
C GLY A 289 5.45 -12.14 -19.94
N ILE A 290 5.09 -13.10 -19.07
CA ILE A 290 5.49 -14.50 -19.30
C ILE A 290 4.80 -15.09 -20.53
N TYR A 291 3.51 -14.80 -20.75
CA TYR A 291 2.80 -15.21 -21.95
C TYR A 291 3.39 -14.61 -23.22
N GLU A 292 3.79 -13.34 -23.21
CA GLU A 292 4.50 -12.71 -24.33
C GLU A 292 5.83 -13.41 -24.64
N LYS A 293 6.64 -13.72 -23.61
CA LYS A 293 7.90 -14.47 -23.77
C LYS A 293 7.68 -15.88 -24.34
N GLN A 294 6.55 -16.51 -24.04
CA GLN A 294 6.15 -17.81 -24.59
C GLN A 294 5.49 -17.70 -25.98
N GLY A 295 5.29 -16.50 -26.54
CA GLY A 295 4.59 -16.28 -27.82
C GLY A 295 3.06 -16.39 -27.73
N ARG A 296 2.49 -16.46 -26.53
CA ARG A 296 1.05 -16.58 -26.23
C ARG A 296 0.37 -15.21 -26.14
N LEU A 297 0.38 -14.49 -27.26
CA LEU A 297 -0.09 -13.11 -27.33
C LEU A 297 -1.60 -12.97 -27.03
N THR A 298 -2.41 -13.98 -27.37
CA THR A 298 -3.87 -13.95 -27.12
C THR A 298 -4.18 -13.91 -25.63
N GLU A 299 -3.50 -14.74 -24.83
CA GLU A 299 -3.66 -14.76 -23.38
C GLU A 299 -3.13 -13.48 -22.72
N ALA A 300 -1.97 -12.97 -23.18
CA ALA A 300 -1.45 -11.69 -22.74
C ALA A 300 -2.42 -10.53 -23.02
N GLU A 301 -3.04 -10.51 -24.21
CA GLU A 301 -4.06 -9.52 -24.57
C GLU A 301 -5.34 -9.65 -23.71
N ALA A 302 -5.75 -10.87 -23.35
CA ALA A 302 -6.87 -11.11 -22.47
C ALA A 302 -6.60 -10.55 -21.06
N LEU A 303 -5.42 -10.81 -20.51
CA LEU A 303 -4.97 -10.26 -19.23
C LEU A 303 -4.90 -8.73 -19.25
N ASN A 304 -4.32 -8.16 -20.31
CA ASN A 304 -4.27 -6.70 -20.50
C ASN A 304 -5.66 -6.07 -20.63
N ARG A 305 -6.62 -6.75 -21.28
CA ARG A 305 -8.04 -6.32 -21.31
C ARG A 305 -8.68 -6.35 -19.93
N HIS A 306 -8.42 -7.39 -19.14
CA HIS A 306 -8.90 -7.52 -17.77
C HIS A 306 -8.35 -6.41 -16.87
N MET A 307 -7.04 -6.14 -16.92
CA MET A 307 -6.42 -5.00 -16.24
C MET A 307 -7.12 -3.69 -16.61
N ARG A 308 -7.33 -3.41 -17.91
CA ARG A 308 -8.05 -2.21 -18.35
C ARG A 308 -9.48 -2.14 -17.80
N GLN A 309 -10.16 -3.27 -17.60
CA GLN A 309 -11.49 -3.31 -16.99
C GLN A 309 -11.44 -2.93 -15.51
N ILE A 310 -10.53 -3.51 -14.73
CA ILE A 310 -10.32 -3.17 -13.31
C ILE A 310 -10.07 -1.66 -13.15
N PHE A 311 -9.21 -1.09 -13.98
CA PHE A 311 -8.94 0.35 -13.97
C PHE A 311 -10.17 1.18 -14.40
N ARG A 312 -10.91 0.76 -15.43
CA ARG A 312 -12.17 1.44 -15.82
C ARG A 312 -13.16 1.48 -14.67
N ASP A 313 -13.33 0.38 -13.94
CA ASP A 313 -14.32 0.28 -12.87
C ASP A 313 -13.88 1.08 -11.64
N ALA A 314 -12.62 0.94 -11.22
CA ALA A 314 -12.07 1.64 -10.05
C ALA A 314 -12.01 3.17 -10.23
N PHE A 315 -11.61 3.65 -11.41
CA PHE A 315 -11.49 5.09 -11.68
C PHE A 315 -12.76 5.70 -12.27
N GLY A 316 -13.59 4.90 -12.93
CA GLY A 316 -14.94 5.29 -13.37
C GLY A 316 -15.85 5.63 -12.20
N ALA A 317 -15.82 4.83 -11.13
CA ALA A 317 -16.60 5.09 -9.92
C ALA A 317 -16.24 6.42 -9.24
N ARG A 318 -14.95 6.74 -9.11
CA ARG A 318 -14.50 8.04 -8.56
C ARG A 318 -14.91 9.22 -9.42
N ARG A 319 -14.73 9.12 -10.74
CA ARG A 319 -15.13 10.18 -11.69
C ARG A 319 -16.65 10.40 -11.69
N TYR A 320 -17.43 9.33 -11.56
CA TYR A 320 -18.90 9.41 -11.52
C TYR A 320 -19.43 10.05 -10.22
N ALA A 321 -18.78 9.80 -9.07
CA ALA A 321 -19.14 10.45 -7.81
C ALA A 321 -18.88 11.97 -7.83
N ALA A 322 -17.70 12.38 -8.32
CA ALA A 322 -17.34 13.81 -8.45
C ALA A 322 -18.26 14.55 -9.44
N ASN A 323 -18.56 13.93 -10.58
CA ASN A 323 -19.49 14.51 -11.56
C ASN A 323 -20.91 14.62 -11.01
N ARG A 324 -21.43 13.62 -10.28
CA ARG A 324 -22.76 13.74 -9.65
C ARG A 324 -22.84 14.86 -8.62
N SER A 325 -21.80 15.08 -7.82
CA SER A 325 -21.78 16.19 -6.86
C SER A 325 -21.81 17.54 -7.59
N ARG A 326 -20.96 17.70 -8.60
CA ARG A 326 -20.90 18.90 -9.45
C ARG A 326 -22.22 19.14 -10.20
N ASP A 327 -22.80 18.11 -10.81
CA ASP A 327 -24.04 18.23 -11.59
C ASP A 327 -25.26 18.52 -10.67
N ARG A 328 -25.26 18.03 -9.42
CA ARG A 328 -26.24 18.40 -8.38
C ARG A 328 -26.12 19.87 -7.97
N LEU A 329 -24.90 20.33 -7.69
CA LEU A 329 -24.64 21.74 -7.34
C LEU A 329 -25.06 22.66 -8.49
N PHE A 330 -24.73 22.32 -9.73
CA PHE A 330 -25.16 23.07 -10.91
C PHE A 330 -26.70 23.13 -11.01
N ALA A 331 -27.40 22.04 -10.71
CA ALA A 331 -28.86 22.02 -10.72
C ALA A 331 -29.50 22.82 -9.56
N ILE A 332 -28.82 22.98 -8.42
CA ILE A 332 -29.27 23.79 -7.28
C ILE A 332 -28.98 25.29 -7.54
N ASN A 333 -27.79 25.59 -8.05
CA ASN A 333 -27.32 26.96 -8.29
C ASN A 333 -27.64 27.49 -9.69
N ARG A 334 -28.51 26.80 -10.44
CA ARG A 334 -28.97 27.28 -11.76
C ARG A 334 -29.72 28.63 -11.59
N PRO A 335 -29.30 29.70 -12.29
CA PRO A 335 -30.03 30.96 -12.30
C PRO A 335 -31.34 30.80 -13.07
N VAL A 336 -32.38 31.52 -12.64
CA VAL A 336 -33.67 31.60 -13.33
C VAL A 336 -34.17 33.03 -13.34
N SER A 337 -34.25 33.60 -14.53
CA SER A 337 -34.69 34.97 -14.77
C SER A 337 -35.13 35.13 -16.24
N LEU A 338 -35.43 36.35 -16.68
CA LEU A 338 -35.67 36.65 -18.10
C LEU A 338 -34.50 36.22 -19.00
N SER A 339 -33.27 36.30 -18.51
CA SER A 339 -32.06 35.90 -19.23
C SER A 339 -31.77 34.39 -19.14
N PHE A 340 -32.43 33.70 -18.21
CA PHE A 340 -32.23 32.27 -17.94
C PHE A 340 -33.56 31.54 -17.79
N PRO A 341 -34.37 31.42 -18.87
CA PRO A 341 -35.66 30.77 -18.79
C PRO A 341 -35.52 29.24 -18.57
N LEU A 342 -36.57 28.66 -17.99
CA LEU A 342 -36.82 27.23 -17.92
C LEU A 342 -37.82 26.83 -18.98
N GLU A 343 -37.63 25.62 -19.50
CA GLU A 343 -38.61 24.96 -20.37
C GLU A 343 -39.95 24.77 -19.66
N ALA A 344 -41.04 24.78 -20.42
CA ALA A 344 -42.39 24.64 -19.90
C ALA A 344 -42.60 23.30 -19.17
N GLU A 345 -41.92 22.24 -19.64
CA GLU A 345 -41.99 20.89 -19.13
C GLU A 345 -41.02 20.62 -17.97
N TYR A 346 -40.18 21.61 -17.58
CA TYR A 346 -39.25 21.43 -16.48
C TYR A 346 -40.01 21.17 -15.17
N ILE A 347 -39.76 20.00 -14.59
CA ILE A 347 -40.23 19.57 -13.27
C ILE A 347 -39.00 19.13 -12.48
N PRO A 348 -38.78 19.64 -11.25
CA PRO A 348 -37.67 19.20 -10.44
C PRO A 348 -37.76 17.69 -10.12
N PRO A 349 -36.64 16.96 -10.19
CA PRO A 349 -36.67 15.49 -10.11
C PRO A 349 -36.93 14.94 -8.70
N ASP A 350 -36.83 15.78 -7.66
CA ASP A 350 -36.78 15.40 -6.25
C ASP A 350 -37.73 16.25 -5.38
N LEU A 351 -38.92 16.56 -5.90
CA LEU A 351 -39.95 17.26 -5.12
C LEU A 351 -40.46 16.40 -3.96
N VAL A 352 -40.45 16.99 -2.77
CA VAL A 352 -40.96 16.42 -1.53
C VAL A 352 -41.99 17.36 -0.90
N ARG A 353 -42.87 16.84 -0.05
CA ARG A 353 -43.82 17.66 0.71
C ARG A 353 -43.09 18.32 1.87
N ALA A 354 -43.23 19.63 2.04
CA ALA A 354 -42.60 20.37 3.13
C ALA A 354 -43.01 19.83 4.52
N SER A 355 -44.24 19.35 4.66
CA SER A 355 -44.75 18.72 5.89
C SER A 355 -43.99 17.47 6.33
N ALA A 356 -43.32 16.77 5.41
CA ALA A 356 -42.52 15.59 5.76
C ALA A 356 -41.26 15.96 6.57
N TYR A 357 -40.92 17.25 6.63
CA TYR A 357 -39.77 17.81 7.32
C TYR A 357 -40.18 18.86 8.35
N GLU A 358 -41.41 18.76 8.87
CA GLU A 358 -41.93 19.61 9.96
C GLU A 358 -41.96 21.12 9.64
N VAL A 359 -41.85 21.50 8.36
CA VAL A 359 -41.98 22.89 7.93
C VAL A 359 -43.42 23.38 8.19
N PRO A 360 -43.64 24.44 8.98
CA PRO A 360 -44.97 25.03 9.17
C PRO A 360 -45.51 25.59 7.85
N MET A 361 -46.79 25.40 7.56
CA MET A 361 -47.39 25.75 6.25
C MET A 361 -48.67 26.56 6.39
N SER A 362 -48.89 27.48 5.47
CA SER A 362 -50.10 28.31 5.39
C SER A 362 -51.26 27.63 4.62
N LYS A 363 -50.98 26.54 3.91
CA LYS A 363 -51.92 25.81 3.04
C LYS A 363 -51.86 24.30 3.31
N PRO A 364 -52.88 23.52 2.90
CA PRO A 364 -52.83 22.06 3.01
C PRO A 364 -51.64 21.43 2.27
N SER A 365 -51.04 20.38 2.84
CA SER A 365 -49.83 19.71 2.33
C SER A 365 -49.95 19.10 0.92
N HIS A 366 -51.17 18.93 0.41
CA HIS A 366 -51.44 18.36 -0.90
C HIS A 366 -51.35 19.36 -2.05
N VAL A 367 -51.35 20.67 -1.75
CA VAL A 367 -51.20 21.74 -2.74
C VAL A 367 -49.76 21.76 -3.26
N GLU A 368 -49.55 21.91 -4.57
CA GLU A 368 -48.20 21.87 -5.18
C GLU A 368 -47.25 22.92 -4.58
N GLU A 369 -47.79 24.07 -4.17
CA GLU A 369 -47.06 25.16 -3.51
C GLU A 369 -46.40 24.74 -2.19
N MET A 370 -46.90 23.67 -1.55
CA MET A 370 -46.33 23.12 -0.32
C MET A 370 -45.30 22.01 -0.61
N GLN A 371 -44.92 21.83 -1.87
CA GLN A 371 -43.81 20.98 -2.26
C GLN A 371 -42.55 21.83 -2.49
N MET A 372 -41.39 21.23 -2.28
CA MET A 372 -40.08 21.83 -2.52
C MET A 372 -39.09 20.74 -2.90
N ARG A 373 -37.98 21.09 -3.51
CA ARG A 373 -36.93 20.11 -3.80
C ARG A 373 -36.31 19.60 -2.50
N LEU A 374 -35.92 18.34 -2.51
CA LEU A 374 -35.09 17.78 -1.45
C LEU A 374 -33.73 18.48 -1.42
N ALA A 375 -33.11 18.69 -2.59
CA ALA A 375 -31.92 19.51 -2.80
C ALA A 375 -30.84 19.29 -1.72
N GLU A 376 -30.26 18.08 -1.71
CA GLU A 376 -29.22 17.70 -0.75
C GLU A 376 -27.86 18.32 -1.13
N VAL A 377 -27.34 19.19 -0.26
CA VAL A 377 -26.08 19.92 -0.41
C VAL A 377 -25.44 20.15 0.95
N ASP A 378 -24.11 20.08 1.02
CA ASP A 378 -23.34 20.30 2.26
C ASP A 378 -23.79 19.46 3.48
N GLY A 379 -24.35 18.26 3.24
CA GLY A 379 -24.81 17.35 4.30
C GLY A 379 -26.20 17.68 4.88
N SER A 380 -26.89 18.69 4.34
CA SER A 380 -28.27 19.03 4.68
C SER A 380 -29.19 18.96 3.45
N THR A 381 -30.48 19.13 3.67
CA THR A 381 -31.52 19.21 2.63
C THR A 381 -32.27 20.54 2.76
N MET A 382 -32.72 21.11 1.65
CA MET A 382 -33.48 22.38 1.67
C MET A 382 -34.64 22.38 2.69
N PRO A 383 -35.49 21.33 2.79
CA PRO A 383 -36.60 21.33 3.75
C PRO A 383 -36.13 21.36 5.21
N LYS A 384 -35.06 20.63 5.55
CA LYS A 384 -34.48 20.64 6.91
C LYS A 384 -33.87 22.00 7.23
N SER A 385 -33.12 22.56 6.29
CA SER A 385 -32.52 23.87 6.46
C SER A 385 -33.59 24.96 6.64
N LEU A 386 -34.70 24.89 5.88
CA LEU A 386 -35.82 25.82 6.05
C LEU A 386 -36.53 25.65 7.39
N ALA A 387 -36.79 24.42 7.83
CA ALA A 387 -37.41 24.17 9.13
C ALA A 387 -36.57 24.77 10.26
N GLY A 388 -35.25 24.54 10.25
CA GLY A 388 -34.34 25.12 11.22
C GLY A 388 -34.29 26.66 11.17
N LEU A 389 -34.33 27.26 9.98
CA LEU A 389 -34.37 28.73 9.83
C LEU A 389 -35.67 29.33 10.39
N LEU A 390 -36.80 28.69 10.09
CA LEU A 390 -38.11 29.14 10.61
C LEU A 390 -38.18 29.00 12.13
N GLU A 391 -37.65 27.91 12.69
CA GLU A 391 -37.56 27.71 14.13
C GLU A 391 -36.66 28.78 14.77
N ALA A 392 -35.47 29.01 14.22
CA ALA A 392 -34.51 29.98 14.74
C ALA A 392 -35.02 31.44 14.71
N CYS A 393 -35.85 31.78 13.73
CA CYS A 393 -36.36 33.14 13.55
C CYS A 393 -37.81 33.36 14.00
N SER A 394 -38.50 32.31 14.45
CA SER A 394 -39.85 32.44 15.01
C SER A 394 -39.80 33.08 16.40
N THR A 395 -40.77 33.95 16.69
CA THR A 395 -40.94 34.54 18.03
C THR A 395 -42.37 34.29 18.53
N PRO A 396 -42.67 34.47 19.84
CA PRO A 396 -44.04 34.29 20.36
C PRO A 396 -45.10 35.13 19.62
N ASP A 397 -44.73 36.32 19.17
CA ASP A 397 -45.62 37.29 18.51
C ASP A 397 -45.61 37.21 16.98
N GLU A 398 -44.62 36.54 16.38
CA GLU A 398 -44.46 36.41 14.92
C GLU A 398 -44.30 34.93 14.56
N ARG A 399 -45.43 34.30 14.21
CA ARG A 399 -45.45 32.90 13.75
C ARG A 399 -45.14 32.82 12.27
N LEU A 400 -44.15 32.01 11.93
CA LEU A 400 -43.70 31.84 10.56
C LEU A 400 -44.33 30.61 9.89
N SER A 401 -44.60 30.71 8.60
CA SER A 401 -45.06 29.56 7.82
C SER A 401 -44.74 29.71 6.34
N LEU A 402 -44.52 28.59 5.67
CA LEU A 402 -44.36 28.52 4.22
C LEU A 402 -45.65 28.93 3.50
N ARG A 403 -45.53 29.90 2.60
CA ARG A 403 -46.59 30.40 1.73
C ARG A 403 -46.62 29.72 0.38
N SER A 404 -45.45 29.52 -0.22
CA SER A 404 -45.28 28.86 -1.51
C SER A 404 -43.81 28.49 -1.69
N ALA A 405 -43.52 27.30 -2.19
CA ALA A 405 -42.15 26.89 -2.53
C ALA A 405 -42.04 26.44 -3.99
N TYR A 406 -42.89 25.52 -4.43
CA TYR A 406 -42.92 25.06 -5.82
C TYR A 406 -44.15 25.55 -6.60
N ARG A 407 -43.95 25.99 -7.84
CA ARG A 407 -45.04 26.31 -8.76
C ARG A 407 -44.71 25.77 -10.13
N SER A 408 -45.55 24.89 -10.68
CA SER A 408 -45.38 24.42 -12.05
C SER A 408 -45.52 25.56 -13.07
N HIS A 409 -44.95 25.38 -14.26
CA HIS A 409 -45.06 26.34 -15.36
C HIS A 409 -46.52 26.72 -15.66
N ARG A 410 -47.41 25.73 -15.68
CA ARG A 410 -48.86 25.92 -15.91
C ARG A 410 -49.49 26.82 -14.84
N THR A 411 -49.15 26.61 -13.58
CA THR A 411 -49.64 27.44 -12.48
C THR A 411 -49.09 28.85 -12.57
N GLN A 412 -47.83 28.99 -12.96
CA GLN A 412 -47.24 30.30 -13.21
C GLN A 412 -47.94 31.05 -14.35
N GLN A 413 -48.33 30.38 -15.44
CA GLN A 413 -49.14 30.96 -16.52
C GLN A 413 -50.50 31.46 -16.03
N LEU A 414 -51.16 30.73 -15.13
CA LEU A 414 -52.43 31.15 -14.55
C LEU A 414 -52.25 32.40 -13.68
N LEU A 415 -51.25 32.42 -12.80
CA LEU A 415 -50.97 33.54 -11.91
C LEU A 415 -50.56 34.80 -12.69
N HIS A 416 -49.71 34.66 -13.70
CA HIS A 416 -49.28 35.78 -14.54
C HIS A 416 -50.45 36.37 -15.34
N ARG A 417 -51.40 35.57 -15.82
CA ARG A 417 -52.62 36.10 -16.47
C ARG A 417 -53.50 36.94 -15.55
N ILE A 418 -53.48 36.69 -14.24
CA ILE A 418 -54.34 37.37 -13.27
C ILE A 418 -53.67 38.62 -12.71
N ASN A 419 -52.36 38.56 -12.46
CA ASN A 419 -51.62 39.61 -11.73
C ASN A 419 -50.39 40.15 -12.49
N GLY A 420 -50.13 39.70 -13.72
CA GLY A 420 -48.94 40.09 -14.49
C GLY A 420 -48.87 41.57 -14.80
N ASP A 421 -50.01 42.22 -15.05
CA ASP A 421 -50.09 43.66 -15.34
C ASP A 421 -49.65 44.55 -14.15
N LYS A 422 -49.54 43.98 -12.95
CA LYS A 422 -49.02 44.69 -11.75
C LYS A 422 -47.49 44.65 -11.68
N GLY A 423 -46.83 43.86 -12.51
CA GLY A 423 -45.37 43.73 -12.55
C GLY A 423 -44.75 43.03 -11.34
N THR A 424 -45.54 42.39 -10.48
CA THR A 424 -45.09 41.71 -9.25
C THR A 424 -45.06 40.18 -9.38
N VAL A 425 -45.18 39.65 -10.60
CA VAL A 425 -45.22 38.21 -10.86
C VAL A 425 -44.36 37.90 -12.08
N ALA A 426 -43.34 37.06 -11.89
CA ALA A 426 -42.45 36.61 -12.95
C ALA A 426 -43.21 35.97 -14.13
N HIS A 427 -42.66 36.08 -15.33
CA HIS A 427 -43.19 35.39 -16.50
C HIS A 427 -43.10 33.86 -16.32
N PRO A 428 -43.97 33.08 -16.97
CA PRO A 428 -43.81 31.63 -17.06
C PRO A 428 -42.42 31.26 -17.58
N GLY A 429 -41.76 30.28 -16.94
CA GLY A 429 -40.39 29.88 -17.25
C GLY A 429 -39.32 30.70 -16.54
N THR A 430 -39.65 31.85 -15.93
CA THR A 430 -38.66 32.72 -15.27
C THR A 430 -38.88 32.85 -13.77
N SER A 431 -39.74 32.00 -13.18
CA SER A 431 -40.00 31.99 -11.74
C SER A 431 -39.09 30.98 -11.03
N GLU A 432 -38.40 31.41 -9.99
CA GLU A 432 -37.61 30.52 -9.15
C GLU A 432 -38.43 29.41 -8.48
N HIS A 433 -39.73 29.62 -8.29
CA HIS A 433 -40.61 28.57 -7.75
C HIS A 433 -40.74 27.37 -8.68
N GLN A 434 -40.52 27.54 -9.99
CA GLN A 434 -40.51 26.39 -10.90
C GLN A 434 -39.30 25.48 -10.65
N LEU A 435 -38.23 26.00 -10.06
CA LEU A 435 -37.13 25.16 -9.56
C LEU A 435 -37.50 24.42 -8.28
N GLY A 436 -38.53 24.82 -7.54
CA GLY A 436 -38.83 24.27 -6.21
C GLY A 436 -37.73 24.54 -5.19
N LEU A 437 -36.87 25.53 -5.45
CA LEU A 437 -35.77 25.99 -4.59
C LEU A 437 -36.06 27.34 -3.92
N ALA A 438 -37.22 27.95 -4.20
CA ALA A 438 -37.68 29.16 -3.56
C ALA A 438 -38.59 28.84 -2.36
N ALA A 439 -38.71 29.79 -1.44
CA ALA A 439 -39.64 29.74 -0.32
C ALA A 439 -40.16 31.15 -0.02
N ASP A 440 -41.46 31.35 -0.25
CA ASP A 440 -42.21 32.52 0.22
C ASP A 440 -42.61 32.31 1.67
N ILE A 441 -42.33 33.27 2.53
CA ILE A 441 -42.57 33.15 3.97
C ILE A 441 -43.67 34.12 4.43
N ASP A 442 -44.65 33.57 5.14
CA ASP A 442 -45.66 34.33 5.86
C ASP A 442 -45.20 34.61 7.30
N VAL A 443 -45.50 35.81 7.79
CA VAL A 443 -45.53 36.19 9.22
C VAL A 443 -46.98 36.39 9.61
N ASN A 444 -47.50 35.62 10.58
CA ASN A 444 -48.87 35.74 11.06
C ASN A 444 -49.93 35.71 9.92
N ARG A 445 -49.76 34.78 8.95
CA ARG A 445 -50.66 34.55 7.79
C ARG A 445 -50.71 35.69 6.75
N ARG A 446 -49.73 36.61 6.77
CA ARG A 446 -49.48 37.58 5.69
C ARG A 446 -48.04 37.43 5.21
N PHE A 447 -47.75 37.89 3.99
CA PHE A 447 -46.37 37.99 3.54
C PHE A 447 -45.50 38.75 4.56
N MET A 448 -44.29 38.24 4.78
CA MET A 448 -43.24 38.88 5.57
C MET A 448 -42.98 40.30 5.05
N ARG A 449 -42.70 41.25 5.94
CA ARG A 449 -42.36 42.64 5.61
C ARG A 449 -40.98 42.97 6.17
N ALA A 450 -40.33 43.97 5.58
CA ALA A 450 -39.02 44.45 6.03
C ALA A 450 -39.01 44.94 7.49
N THR A 451 -40.17 45.36 8.00
CA THR A 451 -40.35 45.85 9.37
C THR A 451 -40.52 44.73 10.40
N ASP A 452 -40.67 43.47 9.98
CA ASP A 452 -40.90 42.34 10.89
C ASP A 452 -39.60 41.92 11.56
N LYS A 453 -39.66 41.49 12.83
CA LYS A 453 -38.48 41.01 13.55
C LYS A 453 -37.90 39.75 12.89
N ALA A 454 -38.78 38.90 12.36
CA ALA A 454 -38.43 37.72 11.60
C ALA A 454 -37.60 38.04 10.35
N TYR A 455 -37.94 39.11 9.60
CA TYR A 455 -37.14 39.52 8.44
C TYR A 455 -35.72 39.92 8.86
N ALA A 456 -35.59 40.74 9.91
CA ALA A 456 -34.28 41.11 10.45
C ALA A 456 -33.47 39.89 10.93
N CYS A 457 -34.14 38.84 11.42
CA CYS A 457 -33.47 37.58 11.74
C CYS A 457 -32.98 36.86 10.48
N PHE A 458 -33.85 36.67 9.48
CA PHE A 458 -33.51 36.03 8.21
C PHE A 458 -32.32 36.73 7.53
N GLU A 459 -32.29 38.06 7.50
CA GLU A 459 -31.18 38.81 6.91
C GLU A 459 -29.82 38.48 7.56
N ARG A 460 -29.80 38.18 8.87
CA ARG A 460 -28.57 37.85 9.60
C ARG A 460 -28.17 36.38 9.51
N THR A 461 -29.13 35.46 9.39
CA THR A 461 -28.90 34.02 9.62
C THR A 461 -29.26 33.13 8.43
N ALA A 462 -30.07 33.58 7.47
CA ALA A 462 -30.54 32.74 6.36
C ALA A 462 -29.40 32.08 5.57
N TRP A 463 -28.27 32.77 5.40
CA TRP A 463 -27.10 32.24 4.72
C TRP A 463 -26.49 31.01 5.43
N GLN A 464 -26.60 30.93 6.76
CA GLN A 464 -26.14 29.77 7.57
C GLN A 464 -27.02 28.55 7.33
N HIS A 465 -28.23 28.75 6.80
CA HIS A 465 -29.14 27.71 6.39
C HIS A 465 -29.16 27.54 4.86
N GLY A 466 -28.24 28.18 4.14
CA GLY A 466 -28.11 28.07 2.69
C GLY A 466 -29.14 28.86 1.88
N PHE A 467 -29.76 29.88 2.47
CA PHE A 467 -30.72 30.76 1.80
C PHE A 467 -30.15 32.15 1.52
N ILE A 468 -30.53 32.72 0.37
CA ILE A 468 -30.28 34.10 -0.02
C ILE A 468 -31.60 34.81 -0.37
N LEU A 469 -31.66 36.13 -0.21
CA LEU A 469 -32.82 36.93 -0.60
C LEU A 469 -32.79 37.16 -2.12
N SER A 470 -33.83 36.74 -2.85
CA SER A 470 -33.85 36.80 -4.32
C SER A 470 -34.21 38.16 -4.88
N PHE A 471 -35.05 38.92 -4.17
CA PHE A 471 -35.55 40.21 -4.62
C PHE A 471 -35.27 41.29 -3.57
N PRO A 472 -34.00 41.68 -3.37
CA PRO A 472 -33.60 42.76 -2.46
C PRO A 472 -34.02 44.14 -3.00
N GLN A 473 -33.97 45.17 -2.14
CA GLN A 473 -34.30 46.54 -2.53
C GLN A 473 -33.40 47.03 -3.69
N GLY A 474 -34.01 47.63 -4.71
CA GLY A 474 -33.29 48.15 -5.89
C GLY A 474 -32.95 47.12 -6.96
N ASN A 475 -33.51 45.90 -6.91
CA ASN A 475 -33.37 44.92 -7.98
C ASN A 475 -34.15 45.32 -9.25
N THR A 476 -33.76 44.75 -10.39
CA THR A 476 -34.32 45.07 -11.73
C THR A 476 -35.01 43.87 -12.39
N TYR A 477 -35.32 42.82 -11.62
CA TYR A 477 -35.82 41.55 -12.16
C TYR A 477 -37.32 41.54 -12.44
N LEU A 478 -38.08 42.35 -11.71
CA LEU A 478 -39.50 42.50 -11.86
C LEU A 478 -39.81 43.90 -12.45
N PRO A 479 -40.71 44.01 -13.44
CA PRO A 479 -40.97 45.27 -14.16
C PRO A 479 -41.82 46.29 -13.38
N GLY A 480 -42.31 45.96 -12.18
CA GLY A 480 -43.13 46.83 -11.34
C GLY A 480 -42.31 47.84 -10.51
N ALA A 481 -42.98 48.90 -10.02
CA ALA A 481 -42.36 49.97 -9.22
C ALA A 481 -41.93 49.52 -7.80
N ASP A 482 -42.43 48.36 -7.33
CA ASP A 482 -42.06 47.74 -6.05
C ASP A 482 -41.64 46.29 -6.30
N SER A 483 -40.36 46.10 -6.61
CA SER A 483 -39.75 44.80 -6.88
C SER A 483 -39.16 44.14 -5.64
N PHE A 484 -39.25 44.77 -4.46
CA PHE A 484 -38.66 44.27 -3.22
C PHE A 484 -39.59 43.25 -2.56
N GLU A 485 -39.13 42.01 -2.42
CA GLU A 485 -39.90 40.92 -1.83
C GLU A 485 -39.21 40.36 -0.59
N PRO A 486 -39.36 40.97 0.60
CA PRO A 486 -38.74 40.50 1.85
C PRO A 486 -39.17 39.08 2.26
N TRP A 487 -40.24 38.56 1.65
CA TRP A 487 -40.76 37.22 1.91
C TRP A 487 -40.13 36.12 1.04
N HIS A 488 -39.45 36.43 -0.06
CA HIS A 488 -39.03 35.44 -1.08
C HIS A 488 -37.55 35.07 -0.92
N TRP A 489 -37.29 33.83 -0.50
CA TRP A 489 -35.93 33.34 -0.22
C TRP A 489 -35.56 32.16 -1.11
N ARG A 490 -34.33 32.16 -1.63
CA ARG A 490 -33.79 31.13 -2.52
C ARG A 490 -32.74 30.27 -1.83
N PHE A 491 -32.94 28.96 -1.88
CA PHE A 491 -31.93 27.98 -1.45
C PHE A 491 -30.83 27.81 -2.50
N VAL A 492 -29.58 27.91 -2.04
CA VAL A 492 -28.35 27.74 -2.84
C VAL A 492 -27.31 26.86 -2.13
N GLY A 493 -27.58 26.43 -0.90
CA GLY A 493 -26.60 25.75 -0.04
C GLY A 493 -25.75 26.74 0.77
N GLU A 494 -25.22 26.28 1.91
CA GLU A 494 -24.56 27.15 2.90
C GLU A 494 -23.31 27.83 2.34
N ARG A 495 -22.49 27.07 1.60
CA ARG A 495 -21.24 27.59 1.02
C ARG A 495 -21.50 28.68 -0.02
N THR A 496 -22.46 28.45 -0.91
CA THR A 496 -22.82 29.43 -1.95
C THR A 496 -23.52 30.66 -1.35
N ALA A 497 -24.34 30.48 -0.31
CA ALA A 497 -24.98 31.60 0.38
C ALA A 497 -23.97 32.46 1.15
N LEU A 498 -22.99 31.84 1.81
CA LEU A 498 -21.86 32.54 2.42
C LEU A 498 -21.04 33.30 1.37
N LEU A 499 -20.74 32.66 0.24
CA LEU A 499 -20.00 33.31 -0.85
C LEU A 499 -20.73 34.56 -1.38
N TYR A 500 -22.06 34.46 -1.59
CA TYR A 500 -22.88 35.61 -1.98
C TYR A 500 -22.85 36.72 -0.93
N ARG A 501 -22.87 36.37 0.36
CA ARG A 501 -22.83 37.35 1.46
C ARG A 501 -21.50 38.11 1.52
N GLU A 502 -20.38 37.40 1.35
CA GLU A 502 -19.05 37.97 1.55
C GLU A 502 -18.55 38.76 0.33
N ILE A 503 -18.78 38.24 -0.87
CA ILE A 503 -18.22 38.81 -2.11
C ILE A 503 -19.23 38.93 -3.25
N GLY A 504 -20.48 38.57 -3.01
CA GLY A 504 -21.51 38.62 -4.01
C GLY A 504 -21.87 40.07 -4.39
N PRO A 505 -22.38 40.24 -5.61
CA PRO A 505 -22.85 41.52 -6.10
C PRO A 505 -24.12 41.95 -5.37
N TRP A 506 -24.10 43.17 -4.82
CA TRP A 506 -25.26 43.72 -4.12
C TRP A 506 -26.47 43.81 -5.04
N GLY A 507 -27.59 43.25 -4.58
CA GLY A 507 -28.87 43.37 -5.26
C GLY A 507 -29.05 42.46 -6.47
N ARG A 508 -28.08 41.58 -6.77
CA ARG A 508 -28.04 40.82 -8.03
C ARG A 508 -27.81 39.30 -7.88
N PRO A 509 -28.67 38.58 -7.13
CA PRO A 509 -28.51 37.15 -6.86
C PRO A 509 -28.57 36.25 -8.11
N GLN A 510 -29.33 36.59 -9.16
CA GLN A 510 -29.41 35.74 -10.36
C GLN A 510 -28.14 35.82 -11.20
N GLU A 511 -27.58 37.01 -11.38
CA GLU A 511 -26.33 37.19 -12.09
C GLU A 511 -25.16 36.65 -11.27
N PHE A 512 -25.22 36.73 -9.93
CA PHE A 512 -24.28 36.02 -9.07
C PHE A 512 -24.26 34.52 -9.35
N LEU A 513 -25.44 33.88 -9.39
CA LEU A 513 -25.57 32.46 -9.71
C LEU A 513 -25.08 32.14 -11.13
N ALA A 514 -25.32 33.03 -12.10
CA ALA A 514 -24.82 32.88 -13.46
C ALA A 514 -23.29 32.98 -13.56
N ALA A 515 -22.66 33.87 -12.77
CA ALA A 515 -21.21 34.05 -12.69
C ALA A 515 -20.57 33.25 -11.54
N LEU A 516 -21.30 32.32 -10.90
CA LEU A 516 -20.84 31.61 -9.71
C LEU A 516 -19.44 30.98 -9.87
N PRO A 517 -19.08 30.34 -11.00
CA PRO A 517 -17.73 29.81 -11.20
C PRO A 517 -16.62 30.85 -11.05
N CYS A 518 -16.84 32.09 -11.49
CA CYS A 518 -15.88 33.19 -11.34
C CYS A 518 -15.72 33.58 -9.86
N TYR A 519 -16.84 33.69 -9.12
CA TYR A 519 -16.78 34.01 -7.68
C TYR A 519 -16.11 32.89 -6.87
N GLU A 520 -16.37 31.63 -7.20
CA GLU A 520 -15.73 30.46 -6.57
C GLU A 520 -14.21 30.45 -6.82
N GLU A 521 -13.77 30.66 -8.06
CA GLU A 521 -12.35 30.72 -8.43
C GLU A 521 -11.62 31.86 -7.69
N ARG A 522 -12.24 33.04 -7.61
CA ARG A 522 -11.67 34.19 -6.90
C ARG A 522 -11.57 33.96 -5.39
N ALA A 523 -12.59 33.34 -4.78
CA ALA A 523 -12.57 32.99 -3.37
C ALA A 523 -11.48 31.95 -3.06
N LEU A 524 -11.28 30.95 -3.91
CA LEU A 524 -10.18 29.98 -3.80
C LEU A 524 -8.80 30.65 -3.91
N SER A 525 -8.71 31.71 -4.73
CA SER A 525 -7.48 32.46 -4.94
C SER A 525 -7.21 33.52 -3.84
N GLY A 526 -8.10 33.67 -2.86
CA GLY A 526 -7.99 34.68 -1.80
C GLY A 526 -8.11 36.13 -2.29
N LEU A 527 -8.62 36.34 -3.51
CA LEU A 527 -8.75 37.65 -4.16
C LEU A 527 -10.15 38.23 -3.90
N PHE A 528 -10.32 38.84 -2.73
CA PHE A 528 -11.55 39.54 -2.36
C PHE A 528 -11.69 40.87 -3.12
N VAL A 529 -12.92 41.21 -3.53
CA VAL A 529 -13.20 42.37 -4.38
C VAL A 529 -12.87 43.67 -3.64
N ASP A 530 -12.16 44.57 -4.32
CA ASP A 530 -11.97 45.95 -3.88
C ASP A 530 -13.23 46.75 -4.24
N ARG A 531 -13.95 47.28 -3.24
CA ARG A 531 -15.29 47.90 -3.40
C ARG A 531 -15.33 49.09 -4.37
N GLU A 532 -14.17 49.64 -4.74
CA GLU A 532 -14.03 50.79 -5.63
C GLU A 532 -13.83 50.43 -7.12
N ARG A 533 -13.53 49.16 -7.44
CA ARG A 533 -13.44 48.67 -8.83
C ARG A 533 -14.72 47.90 -9.19
N GLY A 534 -15.22 48.09 -10.41
CA GLY A 534 -16.40 47.38 -10.92
C GLY A 534 -16.31 45.86 -10.76
N ASP A 535 -17.46 45.20 -10.68
CA ASP A 535 -17.51 43.75 -10.49
C ASP A 535 -17.00 43.01 -11.74
N VAL A 536 -15.77 42.51 -11.64
CA VAL A 536 -15.05 41.81 -12.71
C VAL A 536 -15.76 40.53 -13.17
N CYS A 537 -16.51 39.85 -12.28
CA CYS A 537 -17.27 38.66 -12.65
C CYS A 537 -18.52 39.01 -13.49
N PHE A 538 -18.99 40.26 -13.43
CA PHE A 538 -20.07 40.74 -14.30
C PHE A 538 -19.63 41.34 -15.63
N GLU A 539 -18.50 42.04 -15.66
CA GLU A 539 -17.97 42.60 -16.92
C GLU A 539 -17.69 41.50 -17.95
N SER A 540 -17.27 40.32 -17.49
CA SER A 540 -17.03 39.15 -18.34
C SER A 540 -18.33 38.53 -18.91
N LEU A 541 -19.43 38.51 -18.15
CA LEU A 541 -20.75 38.09 -18.64
C LEU A 541 -21.30 39.03 -19.73
N ALA A 542 -21.05 40.34 -19.61
CA ALA A 542 -21.49 41.35 -20.58
C ALA A 542 -20.68 41.32 -21.90
N MET A 543 -19.42 40.89 -21.88
CA MET A 543 -18.60 40.78 -23.09
C MET A 543 -18.88 39.51 -23.92
N GLY A 544 -19.52 38.49 -23.34
CA GLY A 544 -19.87 37.24 -24.02
C GLY A 544 -21.10 37.32 -24.95
N SER A 545 -21.96 38.33 -24.79
CA SER A 545 -23.17 38.52 -25.62
C SER A 545 -22.97 39.41 -26.85
N GLY A 546 -21.75 39.91 -27.08
CA GLY A 546 -21.44 40.91 -28.12
C GLY A 546 -20.58 40.42 -29.31
N LYS A 547 -20.33 39.12 -29.47
CA LYS A 547 -19.52 38.58 -30.59
C LYS A 547 -20.18 37.43 -31.34
N GLU A 548 -21.39 37.65 -31.85
CA GLU A 548 -21.87 36.97 -33.05
C GLU A 548 -22.61 37.98 -33.91
N GLY A 549 -21.91 38.59 -34.86
CA GLY A 549 -22.51 39.53 -35.80
C GLY A 549 -21.48 40.38 -36.52
N THR A 550 -21.36 40.14 -37.82
CA THR A 550 -20.64 40.94 -38.83
C THR A 550 -19.12 40.81 -38.86
N ASP A 551 -18.64 39.78 -39.57
CA ASP A 551 -17.62 40.01 -40.60
C ASP A 551 -18.13 39.37 -41.91
N SER A 552 -18.43 40.23 -42.87
CA SER A 552 -18.60 39.95 -44.30
C SER A 552 -17.73 40.92 -45.06
#